data_AF-A0A011QD58-F1
#
_entry.id   AF-A0A011QD58-F1
#
_cell.length_a   1.000
_cell.length_b   1.000
_cell.length_c   1.000
_cell.angle_alpha   90.00
_cell.angle_beta   90.00
_cell.angle_gamma   90.00
#
_symmetry.space_group_name_H-M   'P 1'
#
loop_
_entity.id
_entity.type
_entity.pdbx_description
1 polymer ?
#
loop_
_entity_poly.entity_id
_entity_poly.type
_entity_poly.pdbx_seq_one_letter_code
_entity_poly.pdbx_strand_id
1 'polypeptide(L)'
;MNTFKRTLAVFLATSSIALAVPLAANAGPMMGGGMEGGCGKGWSEMRGGQRDGVPPMMKKLKLTPEQQTTISELRKQDAALIGEKYQSMRDSRAQLHEMAKKGEYDEAKVKALTEQGAQAMAEMAQLRARQHHQIMEVLTPEQREKLAAQRDAMMKRWEKKRGERPGPAA
;
A
#
# COMPACT_ATOMS: atom_id res chain seq x y z
N MET A 1 47.84 32.30 -8.58
CA MET A 1 48.38 32.72 -9.89
C MET A 1 47.93 31.73 -10.95
N ASN A 2 47.25 32.24 -11.97
CA ASN A 2 46.64 31.51 -13.07
C ASN A 2 47.66 30.85 -13.99
N THR A 3 47.30 29.68 -14.55
CA THR A 3 47.67 29.34 -15.92
C THR A 3 46.45 28.78 -16.66
N PHE A 4 45.91 29.67 -17.47
CA PHE A 4 44.83 29.55 -18.43
C PHE A 4 45.26 28.76 -19.68
N LYS A 5 44.26 28.33 -20.48
CA LYS A 5 44.27 28.01 -21.93
C LYS A 5 44.67 26.55 -22.28
N ARG A 6 43.98 25.77 -23.12
CA ARG A 6 43.15 26.00 -24.34
C ARG A 6 42.35 24.69 -24.61
N THR A 7 41.01 24.66 -24.67
CA THR A 7 40.06 24.90 -25.79
C THR A 7 40.00 23.84 -26.92
N LEU A 8 38.76 23.66 -27.41
CA LEU A 8 38.23 23.01 -28.63
C LEU A 8 37.92 21.50 -28.53
N ALA A 9 36.67 21.06 -28.32
CA ALA A 9 35.46 21.15 -29.17
C ALA A 9 35.42 20.11 -30.29
N VAL A 10 34.44 19.20 -30.22
CA VAL A 10 33.75 18.65 -31.39
C VAL A 10 32.27 18.51 -31.05
N PHE A 11 31.49 19.45 -31.56
CA PHE A 11 30.06 19.29 -31.81
C PHE A 11 29.92 18.39 -33.04
N LEU A 12 29.30 17.23 -32.88
CA LEU A 12 28.71 16.49 -34.01
C LEU A 12 27.24 16.27 -33.71
N ALA A 13 26.43 17.05 -34.41
CA ALA A 13 25.01 16.87 -34.56
C ALA A 13 24.74 15.67 -35.48
N THR A 14 23.99 14.68 -34.98
CA THR A 14 23.26 13.73 -35.82
C THR A 14 21.83 13.60 -35.29
N SER A 15 20.97 14.47 -35.84
CA SER A 15 19.59 14.24 -36.27
C SER A 15 18.85 12.97 -35.80
N SER A 16 17.86 13.20 -34.92
CA SER A 16 16.41 13.02 -35.11
C SER A 16 15.77 11.70 -35.60
N ILE A 17 14.57 11.46 -35.03
CA ILE A 17 13.42 10.61 -35.46
C ILE A 17 13.38 9.24 -34.73
N ALA A 18 12.34 8.79 -34.02
CA ALA A 18 11.00 9.31 -33.75
C ALA A 18 10.54 8.86 -32.35
N LEU A 19 9.92 9.78 -31.60
CA LEU A 19 9.05 9.46 -30.48
C LEU A 19 7.73 8.91 -31.03
N ALA A 20 7.48 7.62 -30.84
CA ALA A 20 6.14 7.06 -30.98
C ALA A 20 5.64 6.69 -29.58
N VAL A 21 5.04 7.67 -28.90
CA VAL A 21 4.23 7.43 -27.70
C VAL A 21 2.78 7.34 -28.18
N PRO A 22 2.10 6.19 -28.08
CA PRO A 22 0.65 6.17 -28.17
C PRO A 22 0.10 6.78 -26.87
N LEU A 23 -0.18 8.08 -26.89
CA LEU A 23 -1.10 8.72 -25.96
C LEU A 23 -2.51 8.26 -26.31
N ALA A 24 -2.92 7.09 -25.81
CA ALA A 24 -4.32 6.70 -25.78
C ALA A 24 -5.00 7.46 -24.63
N ALA A 25 -5.31 8.73 -24.87
CA ALA A 25 -6.20 9.52 -24.04
C ALA A 25 -7.63 9.04 -24.28
N ASN A 26 -8.06 7.99 -23.55
CA ASN A 26 -9.46 7.58 -23.54
C ASN A 26 -10.18 8.32 -22.40
N ALA A 27 -10.54 9.58 -22.67
CA ALA A 27 -11.43 10.36 -21.81
C ALA A 27 -12.89 10.10 -22.25
N GLY A 28 -13.50 9.05 -21.72
CA GLY A 28 -14.94 8.84 -21.75
C GLY A 28 -15.51 9.07 -20.34
N PRO A 29 -16.54 9.93 -20.16
CA PRO A 29 -17.19 10.07 -18.87
C PRO A 29 -18.09 8.86 -18.64
N MET A 30 -17.61 7.85 -17.91
CA MET A 30 -18.49 6.79 -17.42
C MET A 30 -19.01 7.14 -16.02
N MET A 31 -19.96 8.08 -16.00
CA MET A 31 -20.97 8.14 -14.94
C MET A 31 -21.91 6.95 -15.16
N GLY A 32 -21.68 5.87 -14.41
CA GLY A 32 -22.52 4.67 -14.44
C GLY A 32 -22.65 4.11 -13.03
N GLY A 33 -23.72 4.51 -12.35
CA GLY A 33 -24.15 3.89 -11.09
C GLY A 33 -24.49 2.42 -11.29
N GLY A 34 -24.26 1.62 -10.25
CA GLY A 34 -24.53 0.19 -10.25
C GLY A 34 -23.85 -0.50 -9.08
N MET A 35 -24.41 -0.29 -7.89
CA MET A 35 -24.12 -1.03 -6.68
C MET A 35 -24.57 -2.49 -6.85
N GLU A 36 -23.91 -3.41 -6.12
CA GLU A 36 -24.41 -4.72 -5.64
C GLU A 36 -23.58 -5.95 -6.05
N GLY A 37 -22.96 -6.58 -5.04
CA GLY A 37 -22.13 -7.79 -5.16
C GLY A 37 -21.14 -7.89 -3.98
N GLY A 38 -21.55 -8.56 -2.91
CA GLY A 38 -21.00 -8.39 -1.56
C GLY A 38 -19.59 -8.94 -1.28
N CYS A 39 -18.75 -8.06 -0.73
CA CYS A 39 -17.82 -8.27 0.40
C CYS A 39 -17.15 -6.92 0.72
N GLY A 40 -17.91 -5.94 1.22
CA GLY A 40 -17.44 -4.56 1.32
C GLY A 40 -17.87 -3.75 2.54
N LYS A 41 -18.67 -4.29 3.47
CA LYS A 41 -19.20 -3.56 4.64
C LYS A 41 -18.22 -3.48 5.82
N GLY A 42 -16.94 -3.19 5.55
CA GLY A 42 -15.93 -3.01 6.61
C GLY A 42 -14.88 -1.95 6.33
N TRP A 43 -14.79 -1.44 5.10
CA TRP A 43 -13.67 -0.59 4.68
C TRP A 43 -14.08 0.84 4.27
N SER A 44 -15.37 1.09 4.04
CA SER A 44 -15.83 2.41 3.58
C SER A 44 -15.93 3.44 4.70
N GLU A 45 -16.00 3.02 5.96
CA GLU A 45 -16.11 3.91 7.14
C GLU A 45 -14.75 4.23 7.79
N MET A 46 -13.66 3.89 7.08
CA MET A 46 -12.28 4.16 7.49
C MET A 46 -11.61 5.30 6.70
N ARG A 47 -12.34 5.97 5.80
CA ARG A 47 -11.88 7.18 5.09
C ARG A 47 -12.71 8.36 5.55
N GLY A 48 -12.24 9.13 6.54
CA GLY A 48 -12.88 10.42 6.82
C GLY A 48 -12.78 11.00 8.24
N GLY A 49 -12.05 10.38 9.16
CA GLY A 49 -11.74 11.01 10.44
C GLY A 49 -10.24 11.25 10.57
N GLN A 50 -9.83 12.39 11.12
CA GLN A 50 -8.49 12.58 11.69
C GLN A 50 -8.25 11.50 12.75
N ARG A 51 -7.84 10.31 12.31
CA ARG A 51 -7.25 9.32 13.19
C ARG A 51 -5.80 9.72 13.34
N ASP A 52 -5.33 9.75 14.59
CA ASP A 52 -3.97 10.13 15.02
C ASP A 52 -2.84 9.25 14.43
N GLY A 53 -3.15 8.43 13.43
CA GLY A 53 -2.30 7.38 12.88
C GLY A 53 -2.27 6.13 13.75
N VAL A 54 -2.59 6.21 15.03
CA VAL A 54 -2.42 5.09 15.99
C VAL A 54 -3.46 3.99 15.76
N PRO A 55 -3.07 2.70 15.57
CA PRO A 55 -4.02 1.59 15.45
C PRO A 55 -4.90 1.46 16.69
N PRO A 56 -6.16 1.02 16.56
CA PRO A 56 -7.04 0.79 17.72
C PRO A 56 -6.46 -0.14 18.79
N MET A 57 -5.59 -1.09 18.43
CA MET A 57 -4.89 -1.94 19.40
C MET A 57 -3.89 -1.16 20.26
N MET A 58 -3.17 -0.21 19.67
CA MET A 58 -2.19 0.61 20.38
C MET A 58 -2.86 1.65 21.30
N LYS A 59 -4.09 2.09 20.97
CA LYS A 59 -4.88 2.99 21.84
C LYS A 59 -5.17 2.40 23.22
N LYS A 60 -5.18 1.06 23.36
CA LYS A 60 -5.42 0.37 24.64
C LYS A 60 -4.17 0.25 25.53
N LEU A 61 -3.00 0.67 25.04
CA LEU A 61 -1.73 0.57 25.78
C LEU A 61 -1.49 1.73 26.76
N LYS A 62 -2.42 2.71 26.87
CA LYS A 62 -2.26 3.92 27.69
C LYS A 62 -0.92 4.62 27.38
N LEU A 63 -0.71 4.94 26.10
CA LEU A 63 0.51 5.61 25.63
C LEU A 63 0.58 7.03 26.20
N THR A 64 1.77 7.48 26.61
CA THR A 64 1.97 8.89 27.01
C THR A 64 1.82 9.83 25.79
N PRO A 65 1.54 11.13 25.98
CA PRO A 65 1.47 12.09 24.87
C PRO A 65 2.73 12.10 23.99
N GLU A 66 3.90 11.95 24.61
CA GLU A 66 5.19 11.90 23.93
C GLU A 66 5.29 10.63 23.07
N GLN A 67 4.96 9.46 23.64
CA GLN A 67 4.94 8.19 22.90
C GLN A 67 3.97 8.24 21.70
N GLN A 68 2.79 8.84 21.89
CA GLN A 68 1.81 8.99 20.81
C GLN A 68 2.35 9.85 19.66
N THR A 69 3.04 10.94 20.00
CA THR A 69 3.66 11.85 19.03
C THR A 69 4.74 11.12 18.23
N THR A 70 5.69 10.46 18.91
CA THR A 70 6.75 9.68 18.26
C THR A 70 6.18 8.59 17.34
N ILE A 71 5.17 7.85 17.80
CA ILE A 71 4.51 6.82 16.99
C ILE A 71 3.81 7.43 15.77
N SER A 72 3.17 8.59 15.92
CA SER A 72 2.51 9.28 14.80
C SER A 72 3.53 9.73 13.75
N GLU A 73 4.67 10.27 14.17
CA GLU A 73 5.76 10.70 13.29
C GLU A 73 6.38 9.52 12.53
N LEU A 74 6.74 8.43 13.24
CA LEU A 74 7.24 7.19 12.61
C LEU A 74 6.29 6.68 11.53
N ARG A 75 4.98 6.79 11.75
CA ARG A 75 3.98 6.38 10.77
C ARG A 75 3.87 7.31 9.57
N LYS A 76 4.01 8.62 9.80
CA LYS A 76 3.97 9.64 8.74
C LYS A 76 5.16 9.53 7.80
N GLN A 77 6.33 9.13 8.29
CA GLN A 77 7.56 8.97 7.49
C GLN A 77 7.34 8.14 6.23
N ASP A 78 6.73 6.95 6.36
CA ASP A 78 6.49 6.07 5.21
C ASP A 78 5.07 6.17 4.64
N ALA A 79 4.23 7.09 5.14
CA ALA A 79 2.81 7.12 4.77
C ALA A 79 2.59 7.34 3.26
N ALA A 80 3.37 8.24 2.65
CA ALA A 80 3.31 8.50 1.21
C ALA A 80 3.73 7.27 0.39
N LEU A 81 4.86 6.65 0.77
CA LEU A 81 5.39 5.47 0.08
C LEU A 81 4.44 4.28 0.21
N ILE A 82 3.88 4.02 1.39
CA ILE A 82 2.85 2.99 1.58
C ILE A 82 1.61 3.30 0.71
N GLY A 83 1.22 4.57 0.60
CA GLY A 83 0.12 5.01 -0.25
C GLY A 83 0.36 4.70 -1.72
N GLU A 84 1.55 4.99 -2.24
CA GLU A 84 1.96 4.69 -3.61
C GLU A 84 1.94 3.18 -3.89
N LYS A 85 2.54 2.37 -3.01
CA LYS A 85 2.54 0.90 -3.19
C LYS A 85 1.13 0.31 -3.10
N TYR A 86 0.28 0.86 -2.25
CA TYR A 86 -1.13 0.47 -2.19
C TYR A 86 -1.86 0.78 -3.49
N GLN A 87 -1.61 1.96 -4.09
CA GLN A 87 -2.16 2.30 -5.41
C GLN A 87 -1.68 1.33 -6.48
N SER A 88 -0.37 1.08 -6.59
CA SER A 88 0.20 0.13 -7.56
C SER A 88 -0.43 -1.28 -7.45
N MET A 89 -0.58 -1.80 -6.23
CA MET A 89 -1.27 -3.07 -5.98
C MET A 89 -2.75 -3.02 -6.41
N ARG A 90 -3.46 -1.93 -6.07
CA ARG A 90 -4.87 -1.77 -6.40
C ARG A 90 -5.08 -1.70 -7.91
N ASP A 91 -4.23 -0.95 -8.60
CA ASP A 91 -4.32 -0.73 -10.04
C ASP A 91 -4.02 -2.03 -10.79
N SER A 92 -2.99 -2.77 -10.36
CA SER A 92 -2.69 -4.11 -10.90
C SER A 92 -3.88 -5.05 -10.77
N ARG A 93 -4.54 -5.06 -9.61
CA ARG A 93 -5.75 -5.86 -9.38
C ARG A 93 -6.95 -5.38 -10.20
N ALA A 94 -7.11 -4.07 -10.39
CA ALA A 94 -8.18 -3.49 -11.19
C ALA A 94 -8.04 -3.87 -12.67
N GLN A 95 -6.82 -3.80 -13.22
CA GLN A 95 -6.53 -4.18 -14.60
C GLN A 95 -6.77 -5.69 -14.83
N LEU A 96 -6.32 -6.56 -13.92
CA LEU A 96 -6.61 -7.99 -13.99
C LEU A 96 -8.12 -8.28 -13.97
N HIS A 97 -8.86 -7.58 -13.11
CA HIS A 97 -10.32 -7.70 -13.03
C HIS A 97 -11.02 -7.21 -14.29
N GLU A 98 -10.52 -6.14 -14.90
CA GLU A 98 -11.04 -5.60 -16.15
C GLU A 98 -10.79 -6.56 -17.32
N MET A 99 -9.59 -7.12 -17.45
CA MET A 99 -9.27 -8.14 -18.45
C MET A 99 -10.19 -9.36 -18.32
N ALA A 100 -10.37 -9.86 -17.09
CA ALA A 100 -11.28 -10.97 -16.81
C ALA A 100 -12.73 -10.65 -17.21
N LYS A 101 -13.21 -9.42 -16.92
CA LYS A 101 -14.55 -8.97 -17.32
C LYS A 101 -14.73 -8.90 -18.84
N LYS A 102 -13.69 -8.53 -19.58
CA LYS A 102 -13.69 -8.45 -21.04
C LYS A 102 -13.51 -9.82 -21.71
N GLY A 103 -13.22 -10.88 -20.94
CA GLY A 103 -12.86 -12.19 -21.48
C GLY A 103 -11.49 -12.19 -22.17
N GLU A 104 -10.65 -11.19 -21.88
CA GLU A 104 -9.31 -11.08 -22.43
C GLU A 104 -8.32 -11.88 -21.56
N TYR A 105 -7.55 -12.76 -22.20
CA TYR A 105 -6.45 -13.45 -21.55
C TYR A 105 -5.17 -13.30 -22.36
N ASP A 106 -4.23 -12.56 -21.80
CA ASP A 106 -2.87 -12.39 -22.30
C ASP A 106 -1.93 -12.80 -21.18
N GLU A 107 -1.29 -13.96 -21.33
CA GLU A 107 -0.45 -14.57 -20.30
C GLU A 107 0.69 -13.64 -19.87
N ALA A 108 1.31 -12.94 -20.83
CA ALA A 108 2.42 -12.03 -20.54
C ALA A 108 1.94 -10.83 -19.71
N LYS A 109 0.77 -10.26 -20.04
CA LYS A 109 0.18 -9.16 -19.25
C LYS A 109 -0.25 -9.62 -17.86
N VAL A 110 -0.88 -10.80 -17.75
CA VAL A 110 -1.29 -11.35 -16.45
C VAL A 110 -0.07 -11.55 -15.56
N LYS A 111 1.01 -12.12 -16.11
CA LYS A 111 2.27 -12.30 -15.37
C LYS A 111 2.84 -10.96 -14.90
N ALA A 112 2.95 -9.96 -15.79
CA ALA A 112 3.47 -8.65 -15.42
C ALA A 112 2.64 -7.95 -14.33
N LEU A 113 1.31 -7.96 -14.44
CA LEU A 113 0.41 -7.35 -13.45
C LEU A 113 0.46 -8.05 -12.09
N THR A 114 0.54 -9.38 -12.10
CA THR A 114 0.63 -10.16 -10.85
C THR A 114 1.98 -9.97 -10.15
N GLU A 115 3.08 -9.94 -10.91
CA GLU A 115 4.41 -9.63 -10.39
C GLU A 115 4.47 -8.22 -9.81
N GLN A 116 3.94 -7.21 -10.51
CA GLN A 116 3.87 -5.83 -10.02
C GLN A 116 3.07 -5.74 -8.72
N GLY A 117 1.90 -6.36 -8.67
CA GLY A 117 1.06 -6.38 -7.48
C GLY A 117 1.73 -7.09 -6.30
N ALA A 118 2.41 -8.21 -6.56
CA ALA A 118 3.15 -8.96 -5.55
C ALA A 118 4.33 -8.17 -4.99
N GLN A 119 5.11 -7.50 -5.86
CA GLN A 119 6.22 -6.65 -5.45
C GLN A 119 5.74 -5.48 -4.59
N ALA A 120 4.69 -4.79 -5.00
CA ALA A 120 4.11 -3.69 -4.21
C ALA A 120 3.63 -4.16 -2.82
N MET A 121 3.03 -5.35 -2.74
CA MET A 121 2.67 -5.96 -1.45
C MET A 121 3.88 -6.30 -0.59
N ALA A 122 4.94 -6.86 -1.17
CA ALA A 122 6.16 -7.20 -0.46
C ALA A 122 6.84 -5.95 0.13
N GLU A 123 6.97 -4.89 -0.67
CA GLU A 123 7.56 -3.61 -0.24
C GLU A 123 6.74 -2.96 0.89
N MET A 124 5.40 -2.98 0.79
CA MET A 124 4.53 -2.55 1.91
C MET A 124 4.74 -3.36 3.18
N ALA A 125 4.89 -4.68 3.06
CA ALA A 125 5.11 -5.55 4.22
C ALA A 125 6.45 -5.22 4.91
N GLN A 126 7.51 -4.99 4.14
CA GLN A 126 8.81 -4.57 4.66
C GLN A 126 8.75 -3.22 5.37
N LEU A 127 8.06 -2.23 4.77
CA LEU A 127 7.83 -0.91 5.40
C LEU A 127 7.11 -1.05 6.74
N ARG A 128 6.01 -1.81 6.78
CA ARG A 128 5.25 -2.05 8.01
C ARG A 128 6.04 -2.81 9.06
N ALA A 129 6.87 -3.78 8.66
CA ALA A 129 7.70 -4.55 9.58
C ALA A 129 8.74 -3.65 10.26
N ARG A 130 9.42 -2.79 9.48
CA ARG A 130 10.35 -1.79 10.01
C ARG A 130 9.66 -0.81 10.95
N GLN A 131 8.53 -0.23 10.54
CA GLN A 131 7.75 0.65 11.41
C GLN A 131 7.31 -0.05 12.70
N HIS A 132 6.91 -1.32 12.61
CA HIS A 132 6.52 -2.09 13.77
C HIS A 132 7.68 -2.26 14.75
N HIS A 133 8.88 -2.59 14.26
CA HIS A 133 10.09 -2.67 15.08
C HIS A 133 10.36 -1.35 15.82
N GLN A 134 10.37 -0.23 15.09
CA GLN A 134 10.62 1.10 15.67
C GLN A 134 9.56 1.48 16.71
N ILE A 135 8.29 1.15 16.47
CA ILE A 135 7.22 1.39 17.45
C ILE A 135 7.46 0.56 18.72
N MET A 136 7.89 -0.70 18.60
CA MET A 136 8.19 -1.53 19.77
C MET A 136 9.29 -0.92 20.63
N GLU A 137 10.31 -0.30 20.03
CA GLU A 137 11.40 0.39 20.74
C GLU A 137 10.91 1.56 21.60
N VAL A 138 9.81 2.23 21.21
CA VAL A 138 9.19 3.34 21.97
C VAL A 138 8.38 2.85 23.19
N LEU A 139 7.93 1.59 23.18
CA LEU A 139 7.07 1.03 24.24
C LEU A 139 7.89 0.51 25.42
N THR A 140 7.33 0.67 26.63
CA THR A 140 7.89 0.04 27.84
C THR A 140 7.71 -1.50 27.81
N PRO A 141 8.50 -2.27 28.56
CA PRO A 141 8.34 -3.73 28.63
C PRO A 141 6.90 -4.17 28.96
N GLU A 142 6.25 -3.51 29.92
CA GLU A 142 4.88 -3.82 30.35
C GLU A 142 3.86 -3.53 29.24
N GLN A 143 4.07 -2.45 28.47
CA GLN A 143 3.24 -2.12 27.32
C GLN A 143 3.41 -3.15 26.19
N ARG A 144 4.63 -3.68 25.98
CA ARG A 144 4.90 -4.73 24.99
C ARG A 144 4.21 -6.04 25.35
N GLU A 145 4.26 -6.46 26.61
CA GLU A 145 3.53 -7.65 27.09
C GLU A 145 2.02 -7.49 26.90
N LYS A 146 1.48 -6.33 27.25
CA LYS A 146 0.06 -6.05 27.07
C LYS A 146 -0.36 -6.08 25.60
N LEU A 147 0.52 -5.63 24.70
CA LEU A 147 0.28 -5.71 23.25
C LEU A 147 0.26 -7.18 22.77
N ALA A 148 1.21 -8.00 23.23
CA ALA A 148 1.26 -9.42 22.91
C ALA A 148 -0.01 -10.16 23.37
N ALA A 149 -0.43 -9.95 24.62
CA ALA A 149 -1.65 -10.54 25.16
C ALA A 149 -2.92 -10.13 24.37
N GLN A 150 -2.99 -8.87 23.93
CA GLN A 150 -4.10 -8.41 23.07
C GLN A 150 -4.09 -9.08 21.70
N ARG A 151 -2.90 -9.28 21.11
CA ARG A 151 -2.74 -9.99 19.84
C ARG A 151 -3.19 -11.44 19.96
N ASP A 152 -2.81 -12.14 21.02
CA ASP A 152 -3.21 -13.54 21.25
C ASP A 152 -4.71 -13.67 21.47
N ALA A 153 -5.30 -12.77 22.26
CA ALA A 153 -6.74 -12.73 22.46
C ALA A 153 -7.50 -12.46 21.16
N MET A 154 -6.95 -11.60 20.30
CA MET A 154 -7.49 -11.38 18.96
C MET A 154 -7.39 -12.66 18.12
N MET A 155 -6.22 -13.29 18.04
CA MET A 155 -6.02 -14.51 17.26
C MET A 155 -7.00 -15.62 17.66
N LYS A 156 -7.16 -15.88 18.96
CA LYS A 156 -8.14 -16.86 19.48
C LYS A 156 -9.57 -16.55 19.05
N ARG A 157 -9.96 -15.26 19.05
CA ARG A 157 -11.29 -14.84 18.56
C ARG A 157 -11.44 -15.05 17.06
N TRP A 158 -10.40 -14.82 16.29
CA TRP A 158 -10.39 -15.06 14.84
C TRP A 158 -10.48 -16.55 14.52
N GLU A 159 -9.75 -17.40 15.24
CA GLU A 159 -9.81 -18.86 15.12
C GLU A 159 -11.20 -19.41 15.45
N LYS A 160 -11.77 -18.98 16.58
CA LYS A 160 -13.14 -19.35 16.96
C LYS A 160 -14.14 -18.98 15.86
N LYS A 161 -14.10 -17.72 15.39
CA LYS A 161 -14.97 -17.28 14.30
C LYS A 161 -14.75 -18.06 13.01
N ARG A 162 -13.52 -18.46 12.69
CA ARG A 162 -13.24 -19.29 11.50
C ARG A 162 -13.83 -20.70 11.63
N GLY A 163 -13.78 -21.30 12.82
CA GLY A 163 -14.40 -22.60 13.09
C GLY A 163 -15.94 -22.56 13.13
N GLU A 164 -16.52 -21.43 13.50
CA GLU A 164 -17.98 -21.23 13.56
C GLU A 164 -18.62 -20.79 12.24
N ARG A 165 -17.83 -20.50 11.19
CA ARG A 165 -18.39 -20.14 9.88
C ARG A 165 -18.99 -21.40 9.25
N PRO A 166 -20.33 -21.48 9.07
CA PRO A 166 -20.91 -22.59 8.33
C PRO A 166 -20.26 -22.65 6.95
N GLY A 167 -19.90 -23.86 6.50
CA GLY A 167 -19.38 -24.07 5.15
C GLY A 167 -20.34 -23.50 4.09
N PRO A 168 -19.85 -23.16 2.88
CA PRO A 168 -20.75 -22.74 1.82
C PRO A 168 -21.83 -23.83 1.64
N ALA A 169 -23.10 -23.43 1.69
CA ALA A 169 -24.20 -24.33 1.37
C ALA A 169 -23.93 -24.90 -0.04
N ALA A 170 -23.84 -26.23 -0.11
CA ALA A 170 -23.63 -26.97 -1.36
C ALA A 170 -24.85 -26.87 -2.28
#